data_AF-A0A957LD61-F1
#
_entry.id   AF-A0A957LD61-F1
#
_cell.length_a   1.000
_cell.length_b   1.000
_cell.length_c   1.000
_cell.angle_alpha   90.00
_cell.angle_beta   90.00
_cell.angle_gamma   90.00
#
_symmetry.space_group_name_H-M   'P 1'
#
loop_
_entity.id
_entity.type
_entity.pdbx_description
1 polymer ?
#
loop_
_entity_poly.entity_id
_entity_poly.type
_entity_poly.pdbx_seq_one_letter_code
_entity_poly.pdbx_strand_id
1 'polypeptide(L)'
;MNLNKFTQKAQDAVIASQTLAEEKNHSQIELIHLTYALLTQEDGVVPQLVNKIGGSLPMLLQAIQAELDRLPRAYGTSTQVGVSREVSNVVRSAEREAANMKDEYVSTEHLFLALVDAAENKRELAALKQAGITRDTILQALTSVRGGQRVTSQNPEGTYDALGKYGRDLTQLARLGKIDPVIGRDEEIR
;
A
#
# COMPACT_ATOMS: atom_id res chain seq x y z
N MET A 1 -10.86 -15.42 -9.28
CA MET A 1 -10.04 -14.89 -8.17
C MET A 1 -10.30 -15.76 -6.96
N ASN A 2 -9.25 -16.31 -6.32
CA ASN A 2 -9.42 -17.05 -5.07
C ASN A 2 -9.03 -16.12 -3.91
N LEU A 3 -10.01 -15.47 -3.30
CA LEU A 3 -9.82 -14.51 -2.20
C LEU A 3 -9.06 -15.12 -1.01
N ASN A 4 -9.15 -16.43 -0.79
CA ASN A 4 -8.47 -17.10 0.32
C ASN A 4 -6.94 -17.08 0.19
N LYS A 5 -6.40 -16.75 -1.00
CA LYS A 5 -4.97 -16.55 -1.24
C LYS A 5 -4.50 -15.12 -0.97
N PHE A 6 -5.36 -14.22 -0.50
CA PHE A 6 -5.02 -12.82 -0.23
C PHE A 6 -4.87 -12.62 1.28
N THR A 7 -4.00 -11.68 1.68
CA THR A 7 -3.99 -11.20 3.07
C THR A 7 -5.29 -10.48 3.39
N GLN A 8 -5.65 -10.37 4.66
CA GLN A 8 -6.87 -9.66 5.08
C GLN A 8 -6.85 -8.22 4.56
N LYS A 9 -5.73 -7.50 4.72
CA LYS A 9 -5.58 -6.14 4.21
C LYS A 9 -5.70 -6.07 2.68
N ALA A 10 -5.21 -7.06 1.94
CA ALA A 10 -5.39 -7.10 0.50
C ALA A 10 -6.86 -7.33 0.10
N GLN A 11 -7.60 -8.17 0.84
CA GLN A 11 -9.04 -8.34 0.67
C GLN A 11 -9.80 -7.06 0.99
N ASP A 12 -9.47 -6.41 2.11
CA ASP A 12 -10.07 -5.15 2.55
C ASP A 12 -9.86 -4.05 1.51
N ALA A 13 -8.68 -3.97 0.88
CA ALA A 13 -8.40 -2.98 -0.16
C ALA A 13 -9.29 -3.18 -1.41
N VAL A 14 -9.54 -4.44 -1.80
CA VAL A 14 -10.45 -4.74 -2.92
C VAL A 14 -11.87 -4.33 -2.57
N ILE A 15 -12.34 -4.69 -1.37
CA ILE A 15 -13.68 -4.32 -0.88
C ILE A 15 -13.83 -2.80 -0.80
N ALA A 16 -12.86 -2.11 -0.21
CA ALA A 16 -12.87 -0.64 -0.11
C ALA A 16 -12.87 0.03 -1.49
N SER A 17 -12.18 -0.53 -2.48
CA SER A 17 -12.22 -0.02 -3.85
C SER A 17 -13.61 -0.16 -4.50
N GLN A 18 -14.34 -1.22 -4.16
CA GLN A 18 -15.73 -1.41 -4.59
C GLN A 18 -16.65 -0.39 -3.92
N THR A 19 -16.58 -0.28 -2.59
CA THR A 19 -17.37 0.68 -1.81
C THR A 19 -17.14 2.11 -2.32
N LEU A 20 -15.90 2.48 -2.61
CA LEU A 20 -15.57 3.80 -3.14
C LEU A 20 -16.20 4.05 -4.52
N ALA A 21 -16.18 3.06 -5.42
CA ALA A 21 -16.82 3.19 -6.72
C ALA A 21 -18.35 3.34 -6.59
N GLU A 22 -18.97 2.60 -5.66
CA GLU A 22 -20.39 2.72 -5.33
C GLU A 22 -20.74 4.12 -4.80
N GLU A 23 -20.00 4.61 -3.80
CA GLU A 23 -20.19 5.94 -3.19
C GLU A 23 -20.05 7.07 -4.21
N LYS A 24 -19.12 6.93 -5.16
CA LYS A 24 -18.87 7.91 -6.21
C LYS A 24 -19.80 7.76 -7.42
N ASN A 25 -20.68 6.75 -7.43
CA ASN A 25 -21.56 6.40 -8.55
C ASN A 25 -20.78 6.11 -9.84
N HIS A 26 -19.65 5.40 -9.74
CA HIS A 26 -18.90 4.91 -10.89
C HIS A 26 -19.39 3.52 -11.27
N SER A 27 -19.57 3.26 -12.56
CA SER A 27 -20.12 1.99 -13.05
C SER A 27 -19.19 0.78 -12.86
N GLN A 28 -17.88 1.04 -12.71
CA GLN A 28 -16.87 0.00 -12.60
C GLN A 28 -15.76 0.39 -11.61
N ILE A 29 -15.18 -0.63 -10.97
CA ILE A 29 -13.94 -0.51 -10.23
C ILE A 29 -12.78 -0.35 -11.22
N GLU A 30 -12.34 0.88 -11.38
CA GLU A 30 -11.11 1.26 -12.09
C GLU A 30 -9.86 1.19 -11.21
N LEU A 31 -8.67 1.18 -11.84
CA LEU A 31 -7.37 1.17 -11.16
C LEU A 31 -7.24 2.28 -10.11
N ILE A 32 -7.83 3.45 -10.38
CA ILE A 32 -7.74 4.59 -9.49
C ILE A 32 -8.47 4.38 -8.15
N HIS A 33 -9.53 3.58 -8.12
CA HIS A 33 -10.21 3.21 -6.87
C HIS A 33 -9.33 2.30 -6.03
N LEU A 34 -8.72 1.30 -6.65
CA LEU A 34 -7.79 0.39 -5.98
C LEU A 34 -6.55 1.15 -5.48
N THR A 35 -6.07 2.11 -6.27
CA THR A 35 -4.95 2.99 -5.88
C THR A 35 -5.31 3.77 -4.62
N TYR A 36 -6.46 4.45 -4.61
CA TYR A 36 -6.91 5.22 -3.46
C TYR A 36 -7.08 4.34 -2.23
N ALA A 37 -7.78 3.20 -2.37
CA ALA A 37 -8.00 2.25 -1.27
C ALA A 37 -6.69 1.75 -0.65
N LEU A 38 -5.67 1.44 -1.46
CA LEU A 38 -4.36 1.04 -0.97
C LEU A 38 -3.62 2.21 -0.28
N LEU A 39 -3.72 3.43 -0.80
CA LEU A 39 -3.05 4.61 -0.24
C LEU A 39 -3.69 5.12 1.07
N THR A 40 -4.99 4.88 1.28
CA THR A 40 -5.71 5.30 2.49
C THR A 40 -5.86 4.18 3.52
N GLN A 41 -5.30 3.01 3.26
CA GLN A 41 -5.47 1.88 4.16
C GLN A 41 -4.68 2.07 5.46
N GLU A 42 -5.40 2.24 6.57
CA GLU A 42 -4.82 2.32 7.90
C GLU A 42 -3.99 1.06 8.22
N ASP A 43 -2.82 1.25 8.83
CA ASP A 43 -1.85 0.20 9.11
C ASP A 43 -1.42 -0.65 7.88
N GLY A 44 -1.67 -0.15 6.67
CA GLY A 44 -1.27 -0.81 5.43
C GLY A 44 0.22 -0.64 5.13
N VAL A 45 0.77 -1.55 4.33
CA VAL A 45 2.16 -1.49 3.85
C VAL A 45 2.33 -0.36 2.83
N VAL A 46 1.35 -0.14 1.96
CA VAL A 46 1.43 0.82 0.86
C VAL A 46 1.64 2.28 1.32
N PRO A 47 0.89 2.81 2.32
CA PRO A 47 1.16 4.15 2.83
C PRO A 47 2.57 4.30 3.42
N GLN A 48 3.07 3.25 4.09
CA GLN A 48 4.45 3.24 4.62
C GLN A 48 5.49 3.28 3.50
N LEU A 49 5.27 2.53 2.41
CA LEU A 49 6.14 2.55 1.23
C LEU A 49 6.20 3.94 0.61
N VAL A 50 5.05 4.60 0.42
CA VAL A 50 5.00 5.95 -0.17
C VAL A 50 5.79 6.95 0.68
N ASN A 51 5.59 6.93 2.00
CA ASN A 51 6.34 7.80 2.92
C ASN A 51 7.85 7.49 2.90
N LYS A 52 8.23 6.21 2.79
CA LYS A 52 9.64 5.79 2.73
C LYS A 52 10.35 6.22 1.44
N ILE A 53 9.64 6.17 0.30
CA ILE A 53 10.15 6.62 -1.01
C ILE A 53 10.40 8.14 -1.01
N GLY A 54 9.78 8.89 -0.08
CA GLY A 54 9.88 10.35 0.00
C GLY A 54 8.77 11.07 -0.76
N GLY A 55 7.74 10.33 -1.20
CA GLY A 55 6.52 10.92 -1.74
C GLY A 55 5.71 11.57 -0.62
N SER A 56 5.15 12.76 -0.89
CA SER A 56 4.17 13.35 0.01
C SER A 56 2.83 12.61 -0.15
N LEU A 57 2.56 11.64 0.74
CA LEU A 57 1.30 10.89 0.74
C LEU A 57 0.06 11.82 0.72
N PRO A 58 0.00 12.93 1.49
CA PRO A 58 -1.13 13.85 1.41
C PRO A 58 -1.32 14.49 0.04
N MET A 59 -0.22 14.92 -0.61
CA MET A 59 -0.30 15.52 -1.95
C MET A 59 -0.69 14.49 -3.01
N LEU A 60 -0.17 13.27 -2.90
CA LEU A 60 -0.54 12.18 -3.79
C LEU A 60 -2.02 11.84 -3.65
N LEU A 61 -2.52 11.70 -2.42
CA LEU A 61 -3.94 11.46 -2.16
C LEU A 61 -4.82 12.56 -2.76
N GLN A 62 -4.43 13.82 -2.62
CA GLN A 62 -5.16 14.93 -3.21
C GLN A 62 -5.22 14.83 -4.75
N ALA A 63 -4.10 14.47 -5.39
CA ALA A 63 -4.05 14.30 -6.85
C ALA A 63 -4.93 13.13 -7.32
N ILE A 64 -4.85 11.98 -6.64
CA ILE A 64 -5.68 10.80 -6.94
C ILE A 64 -7.17 11.11 -6.70
N GLN A 65 -7.50 11.84 -5.63
CA GLN A 65 -8.87 12.25 -5.33
C GLN A 65 -9.44 13.15 -6.43
N ALA A 66 -8.65 14.10 -6.94
CA ALA A 66 -9.07 14.97 -8.04
C ALA A 66 -9.37 14.20 -9.33
N GLU A 67 -8.59 13.16 -9.64
CA GLU A 67 -8.83 12.29 -10.79
C GLU A 67 -10.02 11.35 -10.58
N LEU A 68 -10.25 10.85 -9.36
CA LEU A 68 -11.48 10.13 -8.99
C LEU A 68 -12.73 10.97 -9.26
N ASP A 69 -12.72 12.23 -8.83
CA ASP A 69 -13.87 13.12 -8.98
C ASP A 69 -14.12 13.55 -10.44
N ARG A 70 -13.15 13.33 -11.33
CA ARG A 70 -13.27 13.57 -12.78
C ARG A 70 -13.92 12.41 -13.53
N LEU A 71 -14.00 11.22 -12.94
CA LEU A 71 -14.59 10.07 -13.62
C LEU A 71 -16.09 10.30 -13.91
N PRO A 72 -16.59 9.78 -15.05
CA PRO A 72 -18.01 9.86 -15.36
C PRO A 72 -18.86 9.14 -14.30
N ARG A 73 -19.93 9.79 -13.86
CA ARG A 73 -20.89 9.22 -12.93
C ARG A 73 -22.05 8.58 -13.69
N ALA A 74 -22.41 7.36 -13.31
CA ALA A 74 -23.51 6.61 -13.88
C ALA A 74 -24.73 6.71 -12.96
N TYR A 75 -25.75 7.44 -13.39
CA TYR A 75 -27.03 7.56 -12.68
C TYR A 75 -28.07 6.68 -13.39
N GLY A 76 -28.61 5.66 -12.68
CA GLY A 76 -29.56 4.70 -13.25
C GLY A 76 -29.81 3.51 -12.30
N THR A 77 -30.82 2.69 -12.59
CA THR A 77 -31.27 1.56 -11.75
C THR A 77 -30.09 0.70 -11.31
N SER A 78 -30.00 0.48 -9.99
CA SER A 78 -28.99 -0.29 -9.23
C SER A 78 -28.24 -1.33 -10.07
N THR A 79 -27.22 -0.90 -10.77
CA THR A 79 -26.32 -1.78 -11.51
C THR A 79 -25.21 -2.13 -10.54
N GLN A 80 -25.01 -3.42 -10.28
CA GLN A 80 -23.86 -3.87 -9.50
C GLN A 80 -22.59 -3.30 -10.13
N VAL A 81 -21.73 -2.68 -9.32
CA VAL A 81 -20.46 -2.13 -9.80
C VAL A 81 -19.60 -3.28 -10.31
N GLY A 82 -19.28 -3.24 -11.60
CA GLY A 82 -18.44 -4.26 -12.23
C GLY A 82 -16.97 -4.07 -11.92
N VAL A 83 -16.15 -5.10 -12.13
CA VAL A 83 -14.68 -4.97 -12.07
C VAL A 83 -14.15 -4.68 -13.47
N SER A 84 -13.33 -3.64 -13.65
CA SER A 84 -12.69 -3.36 -14.93
C SER A 84 -11.73 -4.48 -15.36
N ARG A 85 -11.45 -4.55 -16.66
CA ARG A 85 -10.48 -5.52 -17.21
C ARG A 85 -9.08 -5.26 -16.65
N GLU A 86 -8.72 -4.00 -16.48
CA GLU A 86 -7.46 -3.52 -15.93
C GLU A 86 -7.27 -3.99 -14.49
N VAL A 87 -8.25 -3.77 -13.61
CA VAL A 87 -8.18 -4.27 -12.21
C VAL A 87 -8.06 -5.79 -12.19
N SER A 88 -8.84 -6.48 -13.03
CA SER A 88 -8.73 -7.94 -13.16
C SER A 88 -7.34 -8.42 -13.59
N ASN A 89 -6.65 -7.66 -14.45
CA ASN A 89 -5.27 -7.92 -14.85
C ASN A 89 -4.30 -7.67 -13.69
N VAL A 90 -4.46 -6.57 -12.95
CA VAL A 90 -3.63 -6.24 -11.78
C VAL A 90 -3.70 -7.33 -10.73
N VAL A 91 -4.89 -7.81 -10.38
CA VAL A 91 -5.07 -8.92 -9.43
C VAL A 91 -4.30 -10.17 -9.87
N ARG A 92 -4.39 -10.55 -11.16
CA ARG A 92 -3.64 -11.69 -11.71
C ARG A 92 -2.13 -11.44 -11.73
N SER A 93 -1.69 -10.22 -11.97
CA SER A 93 -0.28 -9.84 -11.92
C SER A 93 0.25 -9.88 -10.49
N ALA A 94 -0.53 -9.45 -9.51
CA ALA A 94 -0.16 -9.52 -8.09
C ALA A 94 0.05 -10.97 -7.61
N GLU A 95 -0.73 -11.93 -8.10
CA GLU A 95 -0.48 -13.36 -7.85
C GLU A 95 0.89 -13.82 -8.37
N ARG A 96 1.34 -13.29 -9.52
CA ARG A 96 2.68 -13.58 -10.06
C ARG A 96 3.78 -12.89 -9.26
N GLU A 97 3.55 -11.65 -8.83
CA GLU A 97 4.52 -10.95 -7.96
C GLU A 97 4.72 -11.68 -6.64
N ALA A 98 3.65 -12.12 -5.99
CA ALA A 98 3.73 -12.94 -4.77
C ALA A 98 4.52 -14.23 -5.01
N ALA A 99 4.25 -14.94 -6.12
CA ALA A 99 4.99 -16.15 -6.48
C ALA A 99 6.50 -15.86 -6.72
N ASN A 100 6.82 -14.75 -7.40
CA ASN A 100 8.20 -14.34 -7.65
C ASN A 100 8.95 -13.99 -6.35
N MET A 101 8.25 -13.40 -5.38
CA MET A 101 8.75 -13.10 -4.04
C MET A 101 8.75 -14.34 -3.11
N LYS A 102 8.27 -15.49 -3.60
CA LYS A 102 8.12 -16.76 -2.87
C LYS A 102 7.20 -16.65 -1.65
N ASP A 103 6.21 -15.78 -1.75
CA ASP A 103 5.17 -15.55 -0.76
C ASP A 103 4.00 -16.53 -0.95
N GLU A 104 3.37 -16.91 0.17
CA GLU A 104 2.24 -17.85 0.18
C GLU A 104 0.89 -17.13 -0.02
N TYR A 105 0.82 -15.84 0.31
CA TYR A 105 -0.36 -15.01 0.11
C TYR A 105 -0.05 -13.73 -0.68
N VAL A 106 -1.04 -13.27 -1.42
CA VAL A 106 -1.03 -11.98 -2.11
C VAL A 106 -1.36 -10.87 -1.10
N SER A 107 -0.30 -10.21 -0.62
CA SER A 107 -0.37 -8.98 0.18
C SER A 107 -0.58 -7.71 -0.67
N THR A 108 -0.84 -6.59 0.02
CA THR A 108 -1.10 -5.25 -0.54
C THR A 108 0.07 -4.70 -1.37
N GLU A 109 1.31 -5.01 -1.01
CA GLU A 109 2.48 -4.61 -1.80
C GLU A 109 2.53 -5.26 -3.18
N HIS A 110 2.04 -6.50 -3.33
CA HIS A 110 1.98 -7.18 -4.62
C HIS A 110 0.93 -6.54 -5.52
N LEU A 111 -0.22 -6.21 -4.95
CA LEU A 111 -1.27 -5.45 -5.63
C LEU A 111 -0.75 -4.09 -6.08
N PHE A 112 -0.05 -3.37 -5.20
CA PHE A 112 0.50 -2.06 -5.51
C PHE A 112 1.59 -2.10 -6.57
N LEU A 113 2.50 -3.08 -6.51
CA LEU A 113 3.55 -3.28 -7.50
C LEU A 113 2.95 -3.55 -8.90
N ALA A 114 2.01 -4.50 -8.97
CA ALA A 114 1.29 -4.82 -10.21
C ALA A 114 0.46 -3.64 -10.74
N LEU A 115 -0.11 -2.83 -9.84
CA LEU A 115 -0.87 -1.64 -10.19
C LEU A 115 0.02 -0.58 -10.81
N VAL A 116 1.19 -0.31 -10.23
CA VAL A 116 2.13 0.71 -10.74
C VAL A 116 2.61 0.36 -12.15
N ASP A 117 2.86 -0.91 -12.43
CA ASP A 117 3.19 -1.36 -13.79
C ASP A 117 2.03 -1.14 -14.76
N ALA A 118 0.80 -1.47 -14.36
CA ALA A 118 -0.39 -1.24 -15.18
C ALA A 118 -0.71 0.26 -15.37
N ALA A 119 -0.26 1.10 -14.45
CA ALA A 119 -0.49 2.54 -14.41
C ALA A 119 0.51 3.36 -15.23
N GLU A 120 1.61 2.76 -15.71
CA GLU A 120 2.76 3.48 -16.29
C GLU A 120 2.37 4.49 -17.40
N ASN A 121 1.37 4.15 -18.21
CA ASN A 121 0.89 4.96 -19.33
C ASN A 121 -0.53 5.52 -19.12
N LYS A 122 -1.04 5.49 -17.88
CA LYS A 122 -2.40 5.96 -17.53
C LYS A 122 -2.30 7.39 -16.99
N ARG A 123 -2.93 8.33 -17.68
CA ARG A 123 -2.86 9.77 -17.36
C ARG A 123 -3.42 10.05 -15.96
N GLU A 124 -4.52 9.39 -15.61
CA GLU A 124 -5.22 9.46 -14.34
C GLU A 124 -4.37 8.98 -13.15
N LEU A 125 -3.26 8.27 -13.41
CA LEU A 125 -2.32 7.77 -12.39
C LEU A 125 -0.90 8.34 -12.55
N ALA A 126 -0.71 9.35 -13.40
CA ALA A 126 0.59 9.99 -13.61
C ALA A 126 1.20 10.57 -12.32
N ALA A 127 0.36 10.93 -11.34
CA ALA A 127 0.77 11.40 -10.03
C ALA A 127 1.66 10.40 -9.27
N LEU A 128 1.47 9.08 -9.47
CA LEU A 128 2.34 8.06 -8.86
C LEU A 128 3.80 8.26 -9.32
N LYS A 129 4.01 8.34 -10.64
CA LYS A 129 5.34 8.56 -11.22
C LYS A 129 5.93 9.91 -10.83
N GLN A 130 5.11 10.96 -10.79
CA GLN A 130 5.54 12.31 -10.35
C GLN A 130 5.96 12.32 -8.87
N ALA A 131 5.36 11.47 -8.03
CA ALA A 131 5.74 11.28 -6.64
C ALA A 131 6.96 10.35 -6.46
N GLY A 132 7.63 9.94 -7.55
CA GLY A 132 8.78 9.04 -7.51
C GLY A 132 8.41 7.57 -7.26
N ILE A 133 7.11 7.23 -7.32
CA ILE A 133 6.63 5.86 -7.15
C ILE A 133 6.81 5.14 -8.49
N THR A 134 7.76 4.23 -8.51
CA THR A 134 8.13 3.37 -9.63
C THR A 134 8.33 1.96 -9.11
N ARG A 135 8.35 0.97 -10.01
CA ARG A 135 8.63 -0.42 -9.64
C ARG A 135 9.91 -0.54 -8.81
N ASP A 136 10.98 0.11 -9.26
CA ASP A 136 12.30 0.04 -8.61
C ASP A 136 12.29 0.69 -7.23
N THR A 137 11.70 1.87 -7.08
CA THR A 137 11.63 2.56 -5.78
C THR A 137 10.75 1.82 -4.79
N ILE A 138 9.68 1.15 -5.26
CA ILE A 138 8.87 0.26 -4.43
C ILE A 138 9.70 -0.93 -3.93
N LEU A 139 10.40 -1.64 -4.81
CA LEU A 139 11.19 -2.82 -4.42
C LEU A 139 12.32 -2.47 -3.43
N GLN A 140 12.97 -1.31 -3.63
CA GLN A 140 13.97 -0.79 -2.70
C GLN A 140 13.36 -0.47 -1.32
N ALA A 141 12.23 0.24 -1.28
CA ALA A 141 11.54 0.57 -0.03
C ALA A 141 10.99 -0.69 0.66
N LEU A 142 10.49 -1.66 -0.11
CA LEU A 142 9.86 -2.88 0.40
C LEU A 142 10.83 -3.73 1.22
N THR A 143 12.10 -3.77 0.82
CA THR A 143 13.14 -4.47 1.57
C THR A 143 13.28 -3.91 3.00
N SER A 144 13.13 -2.60 3.16
CA SER A 144 13.19 -1.92 4.46
C SER A 144 11.92 -2.12 5.30
N VAL A 145 10.74 -2.17 4.66
CA VAL A 145 9.46 -2.33 5.36
C VAL A 145 9.22 -3.78 5.79
N ARG A 146 9.52 -4.74 4.92
CA ARG A 146 9.36 -6.18 5.23
C ARG A 146 10.55 -6.78 5.96
N GLY A 147 11.72 -6.14 5.93
CA GLY A 147 12.95 -6.70 6.51
C GLY A 147 13.34 -8.06 5.92
N GLY A 148 12.91 -8.37 4.69
CA GLY A 148 13.11 -9.68 4.04
C GLY A 148 12.15 -10.80 4.49
N GLN A 149 11.15 -10.49 5.33
CA GLN A 149 10.14 -11.46 5.74
C GLN A 149 9.23 -11.84 4.56
N ARG A 150 8.90 -13.13 4.47
CA ARG A 150 7.90 -13.66 3.53
C ARG A 150 6.48 -13.52 4.07
N VAL A 151 5.51 -13.36 3.20
CA VAL A 151 4.08 -13.39 3.54
C VAL A 151 3.63 -14.85 3.63
N THR A 152 3.70 -15.44 4.82
CA THR A 152 3.31 -16.83 5.08
C THR A 152 2.03 -16.96 5.91
N SER A 153 1.33 -15.85 6.17
CA SER A 153 0.05 -15.82 6.87
C SER A 153 -0.91 -14.84 6.20
N GLN A 154 -2.20 -14.92 6.54
CA GLN A 154 -3.20 -13.97 6.05
C GLN A 154 -3.10 -12.58 6.71
N ASN A 155 -2.36 -12.43 7.81
CA ASN A 155 -2.24 -11.16 8.55
C ASN A 155 -0.77 -10.80 8.82
N PRO A 156 0.08 -10.66 7.78
CA PRO A 156 1.50 -10.41 7.95
C PRO A 156 1.82 -8.98 8.41
N GLU A 157 0.93 -8.01 8.18
CA GLU A 157 1.22 -6.59 8.40
C GLU A 157 1.40 -6.24 9.89
N GLY A 158 0.85 -7.07 10.78
CA GLY A 158 1.09 -6.99 12.22
C GLY A 158 2.53 -7.27 12.64
N THR A 159 3.33 -7.95 11.80
CA THR A 159 4.71 -8.34 12.13
C THR A 159 5.77 -7.42 11.51
N TYR A 160 5.43 -6.61 10.51
CA TYR A 160 6.38 -5.79 9.77
C TYR A 160 6.97 -4.62 10.56
N ASP A 161 6.24 -4.08 11.54
CA ASP A 161 6.74 -2.99 12.39
C ASP A 161 6.38 -3.20 13.87
N ALA A 162 6.57 -4.42 14.39
CA ALA A 162 6.34 -4.69 15.81
C ALA A 162 7.20 -3.79 16.72
N LEU A 163 8.42 -3.45 16.30
CA LEU A 163 9.34 -2.59 17.04
C LEU A 163 8.93 -1.11 17.01
N GLY A 164 8.44 -0.57 15.89
CA GLY A 164 7.90 0.79 15.85
C GLY A 164 6.55 0.92 16.53
N LYS A 165 5.69 -0.10 16.43
CA LYS A 165 4.34 -0.10 17.04
C LYS A 165 4.36 -0.33 18.55
N TYR A 166 5.22 -1.22 19.04
CA TYR A 166 5.23 -1.65 20.45
C TYR A 166 6.57 -1.42 21.17
N GLY A 167 7.61 -1.05 20.44
CA GLY A 167 8.91 -0.70 20.99
C GLY A 167 9.15 0.80 20.99
N ARG A 168 10.25 1.21 21.65
CA ARG A 168 10.77 2.58 21.61
C ARG A 168 12.23 2.50 21.22
N ASP A 169 12.60 3.10 20.08
CA ASP A 169 13.98 3.09 19.60
C ASP A 169 14.85 4.06 20.42
N LEU A 170 15.53 3.53 21.44
CA LEU A 170 16.44 4.29 22.27
C LEU A 170 17.69 4.75 21.51
N THR A 171 18.13 4.05 20.47
CA THR A 171 19.31 4.47 19.68
C THR A 171 19.01 5.71 18.84
N GLN A 172 17.82 5.76 18.23
CA GLN A 172 17.35 6.94 17.52
C GLN A 172 17.17 8.13 18.47
N LEU A 173 16.60 7.90 19.66
CA LEU A 173 16.44 8.96 20.66
C LEU A 173 17.79 9.48 21.19
N ALA A 174 18.76 8.58 21.39
CA ALA A 174 20.13 8.97 21.76
C ALA A 174 20.79 9.84 20.68
N ARG A 175 20.66 9.47 19.40
CA ARG A 175 21.15 10.30 18.27
C ARG A 175 20.50 11.67 18.21
N LEU A 176 19.22 11.77 18.58
CA LEU A 176 18.49 13.03 18.64
C LEU A 176 18.74 13.83 19.93
N GLY A 177 19.61 13.34 20.83
CA GLY A 177 19.87 13.97 22.13
C GLY A 177 18.67 13.98 23.06
N LYS A 178 17.69 13.10 22.84
CA LYS A 178 16.44 12.99 23.60
C LYS A 178 16.50 11.93 24.71
N ILE A 179 17.69 11.41 25.01
CA ILE A 179 17.94 10.53 26.16
C ILE A 179 18.77 11.30 27.17
N ASP A 180 18.31 11.33 28.41
CA ASP A 180 19.07 11.93 29.51
C ASP A 180 20.34 11.12 29.78
N PRO A 181 21.47 11.80 30.06
CA PRO A 181 22.71 11.12 30.37
C PRO A 181 22.56 10.31 31.66
N VAL A 182 22.93 9.04 31.60
CA VAL A 182 22.97 8.16 32.76
C VAL A 182 24.29 8.40 33.51
N ILE A 183 24.22 8.88 34.75
CA ILE A 183 25.40 9.25 35.55
C ILE A 183 25.69 8.18 36.61
N GLY A 184 26.96 7.80 36.78
CA GLY A 184 27.41 6.91 37.85
C GLY A 184 27.12 5.43 37.63
N ARG A 185 26.87 5.03 36.37
CA ARG A 185 26.62 3.65 35.93
C ARG A 185 27.70 3.14 34.96
N ASP A 186 28.88 3.75 35.01
CA ASP A 186 29.95 3.49 34.04
C ASP A 186 30.49 2.06 34.14
N GLU A 187 30.45 1.42 35.32
CA GLU A 187 30.92 0.03 35.46
C GLU A 187 29.93 -1.00 34.90
N GLU A 188 28.62 -0.75 34.95
CA GLU A 188 27.62 -1.68 34.41
C GLU A 188 27.37 -1.53 32.90
N ILE A 189 27.65 -0.35 32.33
CA ILE A 189 27.43 -0.04 30.91
C ILE A 189 28.67 -0.35 30.05
N ARG A 190 29.83 -0.63 30.67
CA ARG A 190 31.11 -0.89 30.00
C ARG A 190 31.20 -2.25 29.30
#